data_AF-A0A6L8U6Q3-F1
#
_entry.id   AF-A0A6L8U6Q3-F1
#
_cell.length_a   1.000
_cell.length_b   1.000
_cell.length_c   1.000
_cell.angle_alpha   90.00
_cell.angle_beta   90.00
_cell.angle_gamma   90.00
#
_symmetry.space_group_name_H-M   'P 1'
#
loop_
_entity.id
_entity.type
_entity.pdbx_description
1 polymer ?
#
loop_
_entity_poly.entity_id
_entity_poly.type
_entity_poly.pdbx_seq_one_letter_code
_entity_poly.pdbx_strand_id
1 'polypeptide(L)'
;MNSRFMTAIVLVVGILLFACGTGEKKVEYKKTYHRNGKVFEVIPYIDGKVHGTKLEYYESGTLRKETPYDSGYVHGNVKVYYPDGKLYSITPRVKGKIEGDVVKYHKNGNVQSITPYLNNKLQPGLKEYNPKGVLLDSPHIEFSLKKAKISNDLSVTLEARVSTEQKNVKFSQAVQLHEDRMDYIPLQTEDGVGKLVVKLPKGSSIDNTVLIRAEFVTKYQNRCIVEGTYRIKASN
;
A
#
# COMPACT_ATOMS: atom_id res chain seq x y z
N MET A 1 34.37 36.68 10.52
CA MET A 1 34.41 35.72 9.39
C MET A 1 33.01 35.65 8.81
N ASN A 2 32.73 36.48 7.80
CA ASN A 2 31.37 36.70 7.30
C ASN A 2 30.95 35.61 6.31
N SER A 3 29.80 35.01 6.63
CA SER A 3 29.00 34.10 5.82
C SER A 3 28.64 34.71 4.47
N ARG A 4 28.99 34.04 3.38
CA ARG A 4 28.53 34.37 2.02
C ARG A 4 27.26 33.58 1.71
N PHE A 5 26.13 34.29 1.71
CA PHE A 5 24.87 33.83 1.15
C PHE A 5 25.03 33.59 -0.35
N MET A 6 24.73 32.37 -0.80
CA MET A 6 24.70 31.98 -2.20
C MET A 6 23.28 32.24 -2.73
N THR A 7 23.10 33.32 -3.48
CA THR A 7 21.83 33.70 -4.10
C THR A 7 21.52 32.74 -5.24
N ALA A 8 20.38 32.05 -5.17
CA ALA A 8 19.89 31.20 -6.26
C ALA A 8 19.46 32.07 -7.44
N ILE A 9 20.16 31.93 -8.58
CA ILE A 9 19.82 32.58 -9.84
C ILE A 9 18.64 31.81 -10.46
N VAL A 10 17.46 32.44 -10.51
CA VAL A 10 16.32 31.94 -11.28
C VAL A 10 16.52 32.38 -12.74
N LEU A 11 16.90 31.43 -13.60
CA LEU A 11 17.04 31.67 -15.04
C LEU A 11 15.67 31.45 -15.71
N VAL A 12 15.01 32.54 -16.14
CA VAL A 12 13.82 32.49 -17.01
C VAL A 12 14.32 32.62 -18.45
N VAL A 13 14.19 31.58 -19.27
CA VAL A 13 14.57 31.61 -20.69
C VAL A 13 13.37 31.29 -21.58
N GLY A 14 13.03 32.27 -22.43
CA GLY A 14 12.84 32.07 -23.87
C GLY A 14 11.45 31.64 -24.34
N ILE A 15 10.75 32.59 -24.93
CA ILE A 15 9.42 32.50 -25.54
C ILE A 15 9.52 31.96 -26.98
N LEU A 16 8.66 31.01 -27.35
CA LEU A 16 8.32 30.69 -28.74
C LEU A 16 6.82 31.00 -28.92
N LEU A 17 6.52 32.10 -29.63
CA LEU A 17 5.16 32.52 -29.95
C LEU A 17 4.72 31.88 -31.27
N PHE A 18 3.71 31.02 -31.20
CA PHE A 18 2.77 30.81 -32.31
C PHE A 18 1.38 31.13 -31.79
N ALA A 19 0.75 32.15 -32.37
CA ALA A 19 -0.59 32.59 -32.02
C ALA A 19 -1.61 31.85 -32.87
N CYS A 20 -2.51 31.10 -32.23
CA CYS A 20 -3.84 30.81 -32.74
C CYS A 20 -4.81 30.55 -31.58
N GLY A 21 -5.53 31.60 -31.16
CA GLY A 21 -6.96 31.55 -30.88
C GLY A 21 -7.55 30.56 -29.85
N THR A 22 -6.78 30.01 -28.92
CA THR A 22 -7.31 29.30 -27.75
C THR A 22 -6.80 30.00 -26.49
N GLY A 23 -7.65 30.14 -25.47
CA GLY A 23 -7.27 30.72 -24.18
C GLY A 23 -6.32 29.80 -23.41
N GLU A 24 -5.14 29.52 -23.97
CA GLU A 24 -4.11 28.70 -23.37
C GLU A 24 -3.59 29.41 -22.14
N LYS A 25 -3.95 28.87 -20.97
CA LYS A 25 -3.40 29.34 -19.72
C LYS A 25 -1.90 29.11 -19.74
N LYS A 26 -1.15 30.16 -19.44
CA LYS A 26 0.31 30.12 -19.37
C LYS A 26 0.74 29.09 -18.32
N VAL A 27 1.56 28.13 -18.73
CA VAL A 27 2.17 27.16 -17.82
C VAL A 27 3.50 27.72 -17.31
N GLU A 28 3.65 27.81 -16.00
CA GLU A 28 4.89 28.19 -15.33
C GLU A 28 5.59 26.96 -14.76
N TYR A 29 6.92 26.92 -14.86
CA TYR A 29 7.70 25.78 -14.38
C TYR A 29 8.63 26.20 -13.26
N LYS A 30 8.52 25.53 -12.10
CA LYS A 30 9.52 25.61 -11.04
C LYS A 30 10.49 24.45 -11.16
N LYS A 31 11.79 24.75 -11.14
CA LYS A 31 12.86 23.75 -11.13
C LYS A 31 13.64 23.84 -9.82
N THR A 32 14.04 22.69 -9.31
CA THR A 32 15.04 22.60 -8.24
C THR A 32 16.15 21.64 -8.68
N TYR A 33 17.29 21.69 -7.99
CA TYR A 33 18.52 21.07 -8.44
C TYR A 33 19.17 20.24 -7.34
N HIS A 34 19.83 19.16 -7.76
CA HIS A 34 20.74 18.38 -6.94
C HIS A 34 21.98 19.20 -6.59
N ARG A 35 22.77 18.70 -5.63
CA ARG A 35 24.05 19.34 -5.25
C ARG A 35 25.05 19.43 -6.40
N ASN A 36 24.96 18.52 -7.36
CA ASN A 36 25.80 18.50 -8.56
C ASN A 36 25.31 19.47 -9.67
N GLY A 37 24.28 20.27 -9.41
CA GLY A 37 23.72 21.25 -10.36
C GLY A 37 22.77 20.67 -11.40
N LYS A 38 22.55 19.34 -11.46
CA LYS A 38 21.54 18.74 -12.33
C LYS A 38 20.14 18.91 -11.76
N VAL A 39 19.13 18.92 -12.63
CA VAL A 39 17.73 19.07 -12.23
C VAL A 39 17.30 17.92 -11.32
N PHE A 40 16.69 18.24 -10.18
CA PHE A 40 16.09 17.28 -9.27
C PHE A 40 14.61 17.11 -9.56
N GLU A 41 13.87 18.20 -9.74
CA GLU A 41 12.45 18.15 -10.09
C GLU A 41 12.02 19.34 -10.94
N VAL A 42 10.96 19.13 -11.70
CA VAL A 42 10.25 20.12 -12.51
C VAL A 42 8.78 20.06 -12.14
N ILE A 43 8.22 21.19 -11.72
CA ILE A 43 6.83 21.28 -11.26
C ILE A 43 6.10 22.29 -12.17
N PRO A 44 5.07 21.85 -12.92
CA PRO A 44 4.24 22.74 -13.72
C PRO A 44 3.13 23.39 -12.89
N TYR A 45 2.88 24.66 -13.14
CA TYR A 45 1.85 25.48 -12.49
C TYR A 45 0.97 26.18 -13.53
N ILE A 46 -0.32 26.26 -13.25
CA ILE A 46 -1.30 27.09 -13.95
C ILE A 46 -2.05 27.91 -12.89
N ASP A 47 -2.11 29.23 -13.06
CA ASP A 47 -2.76 30.16 -12.12
C ASP A 47 -2.31 29.97 -10.66
N GLY A 48 -1.01 29.74 -10.44
CA GLY A 48 -0.41 29.51 -9.13
C GLY A 48 -0.69 28.14 -8.50
N LYS A 49 -1.42 27.24 -9.17
CA LYS A 49 -1.70 25.86 -8.72
C LYS A 49 -0.93 24.85 -9.55
N VAL A 50 -0.46 23.76 -8.91
CA VAL A 50 0.21 22.68 -9.64
C VAL A 50 -0.79 22.02 -10.60
N HIS A 51 -0.43 21.94 -11.88
CA HIS A 51 -1.27 21.35 -12.92
C HIS A 51 -0.40 20.73 -14.01
N GLY A 52 -0.71 19.50 -14.41
CA GLY A 52 0.13 18.70 -15.31
C GLY A 52 1.05 17.74 -14.56
N THR A 53 2.05 17.20 -15.24
CA THR A 53 2.92 16.16 -14.66
C THR A 53 4.14 16.76 -13.99
N LYS A 54 4.23 16.62 -12.67
CA LYS A 54 5.48 16.83 -11.93
C LYS A 54 6.47 15.71 -12.25
N LEU A 55 7.70 16.08 -12.56
CA LEU A 55 8.79 15.16 -12.87
C LEU A 55 9.88 15.26 -11.79
N GLU A 56 10.40 14.13 -11.35
CA GLU A 56 11.56 14.05 -10.45
C GLU A 56 12.63 13.18 -11.11
N TYR A 57 13.91 13.52 -10.93
CA TYR A 57 15.05 12.89 -11.58
C TYR A 57 16.10 12.43 -10.56
N TYR A 58 16.80 11.35 -10.88
CA TYR A 58 18.00 10.93 -10.17
C TYR A 58 19.16 11.89 -10.40
N GLU A 59 20.21 11.83 -9.57
CA GLU A 59 21.45 12.61 -9.78
C GLU A 59 22.14 12.28 -11.11
N SER A 60 21.89 11.09 -11.68
CA SER A 60 22.36 10.74 -13.03
C SER A 60 21.73 11.62 -14.11
N GLY A 61 20.50 12.11 -13.88
CA GLY A 61 19.62 12.73 -14.87
C GLY A 61 18.51 11.79 -15.37
N THR A 62 18.52 10.51 -14.99
CA THR A 62 17.46 9.55 -15.34
C THR A 62 16.15 9.93 -14.63
N LEU A 63 15.01 9.80 -15.32
CA LEU A 63 13.71 10.03 -14.72
C LEU A 63 13.47 9.06 -13.55
N ARG A 64 13.05 9.60 -12.41
CA ARG A 64 12.77 8.85 -11.17
C ARG A 64 11.27 8.68 -10.94
N LYS A 65 10.48 9.73 -11.18
CA LYS A 65 9.05 9.73 -10.82
C LYS A 65 8.25 10.70 -11.67
N GLU A 66 7.07 10.26 -12.08
CA GLU A 66 6.00 11.06 -12.68
C GLU A 66 4.84 11.16 -11.70
N THR A 67 4.38 12.36 -11.39
CA THR A 67 3.20 12.60 -10.56
C THR A 67 2.24 13.51 -11.30
N PRO A 68 1.13 12.98 -11.86
CA PRO A 68 0.15 13.80 -12.55
C PRO A 68 -0.69 14.58 -11.53
N TYR A 69 -0.86 15.88 -11.78
CA TYR A 69 -1.71 16.78 -11.01
C TYR A 69 -2.83 17.33 -11.89
N ASP A 70 -4.03 17.32 -11.33
CA ASP A 70 -5.17 18.09 -11.84
C ASP A 70 -5.65 19.04 -10.72
N SER A 71 -5.70 20.32 -11.06
CA SER A 71 -6.18 21.40 -10.19
C SER A 71 -5.59 21.38 -8.76
N GLY A 72 -4.30 21.07 -8.63
CA GLY A 72 -3.59 20.96 -7.35
C GLY A 72 -3.66 19.61 -6.64
N TYR A 73 -4.44 18.65 -7.13
CA TYR A 73 -4.54 17.29 -6.57
C TYR A 73 -3.83 16.27 -7.45
N VAL A 74 -3.19 15.27 -6.85
CA VAL A 74 -2.65 14.14 -7.62
C VAL A 74 -3.81 13.34 -8.23
N HIS A 75 -3.86 13.23 -9.54
CA HIS A 75 -4.93 12.54 -10.26
C HIS A 75 -4.36 11.81 -11.48
N GLY A 76 -4.59 10.50 -11.56
CA GLY A 76 -4.02 9.61 -12.57
C GLY A 76 -2.92 8.70 -12.01
N ASN A 77 -2.11 8.14 -12.91
CA ASN A 77 -1.10 7.15 -12.54
C ASN A 77 0.22 7.81 -12.12
N VAL A 78 0.55 7.69 -10.83
CA VAL A 78 1.90 8.00 -10.36
C VAL A 78 2.82 6.86 -10.77
N LYS A 79 3.90 7.18 -11.48
CA LYS A 79 4.89 6.19 -11.90
C LYS A 79 6.21 6.45 -11.22
N VAL A 80 6.88 5.37 -10.82
CA VAL A 80 8.23 5.40 -10.27
C VAL A 80 9.10 4.50 -11.14
N TYR A 81 10.33 4.93 -11.38
CA TYR A 81 11.29 4.24 -12.22
C TYR A 81 12.51 3.84 -11.40
N TYR A 82 13.20 2.79 -11.83
CA TYR A 82 14.52 2.42 -11.36
C TYR A 82 15.58 3.37 -11.91
N PRO A 83 16.81 3.40 -11.33
CA PRO A 83 17.91 4.23 -11.83
C PRO A 83 18.34 3.94 -13.28
N ASP A 84 18.04 2.73 -13.79
CA ASP A 84 18.28 2.33 -15.19
C ASP A 84 17.15 2.76 -16.13
N GLY A 85 16.13 3.47 -15.63
CA GLY A 85 15.00 4.00 -16.39
C GLY A 85 13.84 3.02 -16.56
N LYS A 86 13.94 1.78 -16.10
CA LYS A 86 12.83 0.82 -16.17
C LYS A 86 11.75 1.16 -15.15
N LEU A 87 10.50 0.84 -15.47
CA LEU A 87 9.39 1.08 -14.57
C LEU A 87 9.52 0.21 -13.30
N TYR A 88 9.39 0.84 -12.14
CA TYR A 88 9.38 0.19 -10.83
C TYR A 88 7.97 0.00 -10.31
N SER A 89 7.11 1.02 -10.42
CA SER A 89 5.72 0.91 -9.97
C SER A 89 4.77 1.88 -10.66
N ILE A 90 3.49 1.51 -10.64
CA ILE A 90 2.34 2.34 -11.00
C ILE A 90 1.41 2.39 -9.79
N THR A 91 0.99 3.58 -9.39
CA THR A 91 0.03 3.81 -8.30
C THR A 91 -1.11 4.68 -8.82
N PRO A 92 -2.33 4.13 -9.00
CA PRO A 92 -3.49 4.91 -9.44
C PRO A 92 -3.94 5.84 -8.32
N ARG A 93 -4.17 7.12 -8.66
CA ARG A 93 -4.61 8.15 -7.71
C ARG A 93 -5.86 8.84 -8.21
N VAL A 94 -6.87 8.97 -7.35
CA VAL A 94 -8.07 9.79 -7.57
C VAL A 94 -8.11 10.86 -6.50
N LYS A 95 -7.91 12.13 -6.91
CA LYS A 95 -7.92 13.30 -6.01
C LYS A 95 -7.03 13.10 -4.76
N GLY A 96 -5.83 12.58 -4.97
CA GLY A 96 -4.82 12.32 -3.94
C GLY A 96 -4.89 10.95 -3.26
N LYS A 97 -6.01 10.21 -3.37
CA LYS A 97 -6.17 8.89 -2.74
C LYS A 97 -5.75 7.77 -3.68
N ILE A 98 -5.11 6.73 -3.17
CA ILE A 98 -4.89 5.49 -3.93
C ILE A 98 -6.24 4.79 -4.09
N GLU A 99 -6.59 4.49 -5.33
CA GLU A 99 -7.84 3.82 -5.68
C GLU A 99 -7.58 2.91 -6.89
N GLY A 100 -7.69 1.61 -6.67
CA GLY A 100 -7.33 0.57 -7.65
C GLY A 100 -6.02 -0.15 -7.30
N ASP A 101 -5.52 -0.89 -8.27
CA ASP A 101 -4.36 -1.76 -8.10
C ASP A 101 -3.04 -1.00 -8.21
N VAL A 102 -2.21 -1.11 -7.17
CA VAL A 102 -0.80 -0.73 -7.22
C VAL A 102 -0.02 -1.88 -7.84
N VAL A 103 0.66 -1.60 -8.95
CA VAL A 103 1.50 -2.59 -9.64
C VAL A 103 2.97 -2.27 -9.38
N LYS A 104 3.74 -3.27 -8.97
CA LYS A 104 5.21 -3.19 -8.92
C LYS A 104 5.82 -4.15 -9.92
N TYR A 105 7.00 -3.80 -10.41
CA TYR A 105 7.75 -4.58 -11.38
C TYR A 105 9.10 -5.00 -10.79
N HIS A 106 9.63 -6.10 -11.27
CA HIS A 106 11.02 -6.52 -11.07
C HIS A 106 11.95 -5.70 -11.98
N LYS A 107 13.26 -5.68 -11.69
CA LYS A 107 14.27 -5.00 -12.53
C LYS A 107 14.36 -5.51 -13.96
N ASN A 108 13.84 -6.71 -14.25
CA ASN A 108 13.78 -7.24 -15.61
C ASN A 108 12.52 -6.79 -16.38
N GLY A 109 11.62 -6.02 -15.74
CA GLY A 109 10.39 -5.51 -16.34
C GLY A 109 9.16 -6.39 -16.14
N ASN A 110 9.31 -7.61 -15.61
CA ASN A 110 8.16 -8.46 -15.29
C ASN A 110 7.42 -7.93 -14.06
N VAL A 111 6.11 -8.16 -13.99
CA VAL A 111 5.31 -7.82 -12.80
C VAL A 111 5.88 -8.55 -11.60
N GLN A 112 6.03 -7.85 -10.48
CA GLN A 112 6.39 -8.39 -9.18
C GLN A 112 5.16 -8.58 -8.31
N SER A 113 4.30 -7.56 -8.23
CA SER A 113 3.09 -7.62 -7.43
C SER A 113 1.98 -6.73 -7.96
N ILE A 114 0.76 -7.15 -7.64
CA ILE A 114 -0.48 -6.39 -7.84
C ILE A 114 -1.16 -6.33 -6.48
N THR A 115 -1.29 -5.12 -5.92
CA THR A 115 -1.79 -4.89 -4.57
C THR A 115 -3.04 -4.00 -4.62
N PRO A 116 -4.22 -4.51 -4.23
CA PRO A 116 -5.45 -3.72 -4.31
C PRO A 116 -5.55 -2.68 -3.19
N TYR A 117 -5.97 -1.47 -3.54
CA TYR A 117 -6.22 -0.37 -2.60
C TYR A 117 -7.58 0.28 -2.87
N LEU A 118 -8.25 0.67 -1.79
CA LEU A 118 -9.46 1.47 -1.83
C LEU A 118 -9.33 2.63 -0.85
N ASN A 119 -9.43 3.87 -1.33
CA ASN A 119 -9.33 5.07 -0.49
C ASN A 119 -8.07 5.08 0.40
N ASN A 120 -6.90 4.79 -0.17
CA ASN A 120 -5.61 4.59 0.53
C ASN A 120 -5.52 3.36 1.46
N LYS A 121 -6.60 2.59 1.66
CA LYS A 121 -6.59 1.40 2.50
C LYS A 121 -6.21 0.19 1.67
N LEU A 122 -5.18 -0.53 2.11
CA LEU A 122 -4.81 -1.84 1.58
C LEU A 122 -5.98 -2.80 1.72
N GLN A 123 -6.28 -3.55 0.65
CA GLN A 123 -7.31 -4.59 0.65
C GLN A 123 -6.66 -5.99 0.54
N PRO A 124 -7.39 -7.06 0.90
CA PRO A 124 -6.99 -8.43 0.56
C PRO A 124 -6.85 -8.63 -0.96
N GLY A 125 -6.13 -9.67 -1.37
CA GLY A 125 -6.00 -10.04 -2.79
C GLY A 125 -4.65 -9.67 -3.43
N LEU A 126 -3.58 -9.57 -2.63
CA LEU A 126 -2.21 -9.45 -3.15
C LEU A 126 -1.90 -10.63 -4.10
N LYS A 127 -1.46 -10.31 -5.32
CA LYS A 127 -0.85 -11.27 -6.25
C LYS A 127 0.64 -10.98 -6.34
N GLU A 128 1.48 -12.02 -6.24
CA GLU A 128 2.93 -11.90 -6.39
C GLU A 128 3.45 -12.84 -7.46
N TYR A 129 4.45 -12.40 -8.21
CA TYR A 129 5.07 -13.18 -9.28
C TYR A 129 6.58 -13.22 -9.05
N ASN A 130 7.21 -14.34 -9.40
CA ASN A 130 8.67 -14.42 -9.39
C ASN A 130 9.28 -13.65 -10.58
N PRO A 131 10.62 -13.46 -10.64
CA PRO A 131 11.24 -12.75 -11.76
C PRO A 131 11.01 -13.40 -13.13
N LYS A 132 10.66 -14.70 -13.21
CA LYS A 132 10.29 -15.37 -14.47
C LYS A 132 8.84 -15.10 -14.90
N GLY A 133 8.07 -14.32 -14.13
CA GLY A 133 6.67 -14.02 -14.40
C GLY A 133 5.69 -15.09 -13.94
N VAL A 134 6.14 -16.07 -13.15
CA VAL A 134 5.26 -17.13 -12.62
C VAL A 134 4.58 -16.65 -11.35
N LEU A 135 3.25 -16.77 -11.29
CA LEU A 135 2.44 -16.46 -10.13
C LEU A 135 2.85 -17.37 -8.95
N LEU A 136 3.04 -16.77 -7.78
CA LEU A 136 3.29 -17.49 -6.53
C LEU A 136 1.97 -17.85 -5.85
N ASP A 137 1.98 -18.97 -5.12
CA ASP A 137 0.84 -19.37 -4.30
C ASP A 137 0.50 -18.29 -3.27
N SER A 138 -0.78 -17.92 -3.23
CA SER A 138 -1.29 -16.96 -2.26
C SER A 138 -1.39 -17.61 -0.88
N PRO A 139 -0.77 -17.02 0.16
CA PRO A 139 -0.97 -17.49 1.53
C PRO A 139 -2.44 -17.40 1.93
N HIS A 140 -2.86 -18.30 2.80
CA HIS A 140 -4.20 -18.28 3.40
C HIS A 140 -4.11 -18.59 4.89
N ILE A 141 -5.22 -18.45 5.61
CA ILE A 141 -5.27 -18.77 7.04
C ILE A 141 -5.70 -20.23 7.22
N GLU A 142 -4.89 -20.98 7.96
CA GLU A 142 -5.21 -22.32 8.43
C GLU A 142 -5.68 -22.25 9.88
N PHE A 143 -6.76 -22.97 10.18
CA PHE A 143 -7.41 -22.97 11.48
C PHE A 143 -7.27 -24.32 12.17
N SER A 144 -7.05 -24.30 13.48
CA SER A 144 -7.23 -25.48 14.34
C SER A 144 -7.97 -25.10 15.61
N LEU A 145 -8.80 -26.01 16.13
CA LEU A 145 -9.64 -25.78 17.30
C LEU A 145 -9.21 -26.70 18.43
N LYS A 146 -8.86 -26.12 19.58
CA LYS A 146 -8.52 -26.85 20.81
C LYS A 146 -9.60 -26.63 21.86
N LYS A 147 -9.88 -27.66 22.65
CA LYS A 147 -10.86 -27.64 23.74
C LYS A 147 -10.19 -28.11 25.02
N ALA A 148 -10.40 -27.40 26.12
CA ALA A 148 -9.87 -27.77 27.43
C ALA A 148 -10.93 -27.51 28.51
N LYS A 149 -11.20 -28.49 29.37
CA LYS A 149 -12.01 -28.28 30.57
C LYS A 149 -11.15 -27.70 31.68
N ILE A 150 -11.59 -26.61 32.28
CA ILE A 150 -10.93 -25.94 33.40
C ILE A 150 -11.98 -25.78 34.48
N SER A 151 -11.92 -26.61 35.53
CA SER A 151 -13.00 -26.72 36.53
C SER A 151 -14.34 -27.05 35.85
N ASN A 152 -15.38 -26.25 36.10
CA ASN A 152 -16.70 -26.39 35.50
C ASN A 152 -16.84 -25.71 34.12
N ASP A 153 -15.80 -25.04 33.63
CA ASP A 153 -15.84 -24.27 32.38
C ASP A 153 -15.15 -25.02 31.24
N LEU A 154 -15.63 -24.80 30.01
CA LEU A 154 -14.98 -25.24 28.78
C LEU A 154 -14.28 -24.04 28.13
N SER A 155 -12.97 -24.14 27.94
CA SER A 155 -12.21 -23.21 27.12
C SER A 155 -12.10 -23.76 25.70
N VAL A 156 -12.47 -22.95 24.72
CA VAL A 156 -12.31 -23.23 23.30
C VAL A 156 -11.30 -22.23 22.72
N THR A 157 -10.19 -22.73 22.20
CA THR A 157 -9.15 -21.91 21.57
C THR A 157 -9.13 -22.18 20.07
N LEU A 158 -9.47 -21.17 19.28
CA LEU A 158 -9.23 -21.17 17.85
C LEU A 158 -7.82 -20.63 17.60
N GLU A 159 -6.97 -21.47 17.02
CA GLU A 159 -5.62 -21.10 16.59
C GLU A 159 -5.63 -20.85 15.08
N ALA A 160 -5.09 -19.70 14.68
CA ALA A 160 -4.93 -19.28 13.29
C ALA A 160 -3.44 -19.18 12.95
N ARG A 161 -3.04 -19.75 11.81
CA ARG A 161 -1.69 -19.64 11.25
C ARG A 161 -1.78 -19.26 9.78
N VAL A 162 -0.77 -18.59 9.26
CA VAL A 162 -0.65 -18.39 7.80
C VAL A 162 -0.02 -19.66 7.21
N SER A 163 -0.56 -20.16 6.11
CA SER A 163 -0.15 -21.42 5.44
C SER A 163 1.31 -21.45 4.98
N THR A 164 1.94 -20.28 4.90
CA THR A 164 3.36 -20.11 4.58
C THR A 164 4.08 -19.51 5.79
N GLU A 165 5.35 -19.83 5.96
CA GLU A 165 6.17 -19.20 6.99
C GLU A 165 6.30 -17.68 6.74
N GLN A 166 5.75 -16.89 7.67
CA GLN A 166 5.77 -15.43 7.62
C GLN A 166 6.27 -14.88 8.96
N LYS A 167 7.09 -13.84 8.91
CA LYS A 167 7.61 -13.17 10.11
C LYS A 167 6.66 -12.05 10.54
N ASN A 168 6.53 -11.87 11.85
CA ASN A 168 5.79 -10.75 12.47
C ASN A 168 4.31 -10.67 12.01
N VAL A 169 3.66 -11.82 11.82
CA VAL A 169 2.24 -11.87 11.46
C VAL A 169 1.41 -11.27 12.58
N LYS A 170 0.53 -10.34 12.24
CA LYS A 170 -0.45 -9.77 13.16
C LYS A 170 -1.81 -10.36 12.86
N PHE A 171 -2.38 -11.04 13.86
CA PHE A 171 -3.74 -11.55 13.76
C PHE A 171 -4.73 -10.62 14.45
N SER A 172 -5.92 -10.49 13.87
CA SER A 172 -7.03 -9.76 14.46
C SER A 172 -8.34 -10.46 14.15
N GLN A 173 -9.28 -10.38 15.09
CA GLN A 173 -10.67 -10.73 14.84
C GLN A 173 -11.39 -9.52 14.29
N ALA A 174 -12.08 -9.70 13.17
CA ALA A 174 -12.93 -8.67 12.62
C ALA A 174 -14.27 -8.65 13.39
N VAL A 175 -14.69 -7.47 13.83
CA VAL A 175 -15.95 -7.25 14.54
C VAL A 175 -16.74 -6.18 13.81
N GLN A 176 -17.97 -6.50 13.42
CA GLN A 176 -18.88 -5.54 12.79
C GLN A 176 -19.39 -4.57 13.87
N LEU A 177 -19.19 -3.26 13.68
CA LEU A 177 -19.75 -2.23 14.56
C LEU A 177 -21.07 -1.65 13.99
N HIS A 178 -21.09 -1.36 12.69
CA HIS A 178 -22.25 -0.89 11.91
C HIS A 178 -22.11 -1.42 10.48
N GLU A 179 -23.15 -1.40 9.65
CA GLU A 179 -23.17 -2.00 8.30
C GLU A 179 -21.89 -1.76 7.47
N ASP A 180 -21.33 -0.54 7.49
CA ASP A 180 -20.14 -0.18 6.69
C ASP A 180 -18.81 -0.14 7.47
N ARG A 181 -18.80 -0.53 8.75
CA ARG A 181 -17.61 -0.38 9.62
C ARG A 181 -17.26 -1.68 10.35
N MET A 182 -16.14 -2.25 9.94
CA MET A 182 -15.41 -3.30 10.66
C MET A 182 -14.36 -2.68 11.57
N ASP A 183 -14.29 -3.19 12.80
CA ASP A 183 -13.14 -3.04 13.69
C ASP A 183 -12.31 -4.33 13.70
N TYR A 184 -11.03 -4.23 14.01
CA TYR A 184 -10.09 -5.35 14.02
C TYR A 184 -9.43 -5.45 15.39
N ILE A 185 -9.98 -6.32 16.24
CA ILE A 185 -9.49 -6.54 17.60
C ILE A 185 -8.24 -7.42 17.52
N PRO A 186 -7.07 -6.96 17.95
CA PRO A 186 -5.84 -7.76 17.90
C PRO A 186 -5.97 -9.04 18.73
N LEU A 187 -5.49 -10.15 18.17
CA LEU A 187 -5.38 -11.43 18.88
C LEU A 187 -4.01 -11.56 19.55
N GLN A 188 -3.97 -12.28 20.67
CA GLN A 188 -2.70 -12.73 21.22
C GLN A 188 -1.98 -13.59 20.19
N THR A 189 -0.72 -13.27 19.93
CA THR A 189 0.10 -13.98 18.94
C THR A 189 1.34 -14.51 19.63
N GLU A 190 1.56 -15.82 19.54
CA GLU A 190 2.70 -16.53 20.12
C GLU A 190 3.21 -17.51 19.07
N ASP A 191 4.51 -17.51 18.79
CA ASP A 191 5.16 -18.38 17.80
C ASP A 191 4.49 -18.38 16.42
N GLY A 192 4.05 -17.20 15.95
CA GLY A 192 3.35 -17.03 14.67
C GLY A 192 1.91 -17.54 14.64
N VAL A 193 1.33 -17.85 15.81
CA VAL A 193 -0.03 -18.35 15.97
C VAL A 193 -0.91 -17.30 16.62
N GLY A 194 -1.94 -16.85 15.91
CA GLY A 194 -3.00 -16.03 16.50
C GLY A 194 -3.96 -16.90 17.29
N LYS A 195 -4.26 -16.52 18.54
CA LYS A 195 -5.15 -17.28 19.43
C LYS A 195 -6.39 -16.47 19.78
N LEU A 196 -7.56 -17.01 19.46
CA LEU A 196 -8.86 -16.53 19.94
C LEU A 196 -9.38 -17.52 20.99
N VAL A 197 -9.52 -17.06 22.23
CA VAL A 197 -9.96 -17.88 23.36
C VAL A 197 -11.40 -17.51 23.73
N VAL A 198 -12.29 -18.49 23.72
CA VAL A 198 -13.68 -18.38 24.16
C VAL A 198 -13.87 -19.25 25.39
N LYS A 199 -14.25 -18.64 26.51
CA LYS A 199 -14.62 -19.36 27.73
C LYS A 199 -16.13 -19.59 27.76
N LEU A 200 -16.54 -20.83 27.96
CA LEU A 200 -17.92 -21.27 28.03
C LEU A 200 -18.22 -21.77 29.44
N PRO A 201 -18.92 -20.97 30.27
CA PRO A 201 -19.43 -21.44 31.56
C PRO A 201 -20.32 -22.67 31.41
N LYS A 202 -20.51 -23.43 32.50
CA LYS A 202 -21.39 -24.61 32.50
C LYS A 202 -22.80 -24.27 31.97
N GLY A 203 -23.31 -25.06 31.04
CA GLY A 203 -24.63 -24.87 30.43
C GLY A 203 -24.66 -23.85 29.29
N SER A 204 -23.52 -23.27 28.90
CA SER A 204 -23.43 -22.35 27.77
C SER A 204 -23.01 -23.07 26.48
N SER A 205 -23.38 -22.46 25.35
CA SER A 205 -23.00 -22.94 24.02
C SER A 205 -22.65 -21.79 23.09
N ILE A 206 -21.86 -22.09 22.07
CA ILE A 206 -21.51 -21.18 20.99
C ILE A 206 -21.73 -21.89 19.65
N ASP A 207 -22.34 -21.15 18.72
CA ASP A 207 -22.43 -21.50 17.30
C ASP A 207 -22.34 -20.18 16.52
N ASN A 208 -21.11 -19.75 16.21
CA ASN A 208 -20.87 -18.50 15.51
C ASN A 208 -19.75 -18.64 14.48
N THR A 209 -19.83 -17.85 13.41
CA THR A 209 -18.73 -17.70 12.46
C THR A 209 -17.90 -16.49 12.84
N VAL A 210 -16.59 -16.68 12.96
CA VAL A 210 -15.64 -15.59 13.17
C VAL A 210 -14.85 -15.33 11.88
N LEU A 211 -14.54 -14.07 11.62
CA LEU A 211 -13.62 -13.63 10.57
C LEU A 211 -12.29 -13.26 11.22
N ILE A 212 -11.22 -13.95 10.83
CA ILE A 212 -9.87 -13.65 11.26
C ILE A 212 -9.12 -13.01 10.10
N ARG A 213 -8.43 -11.91 10.38
CA ARG A 213 -7.51 -11.24 9.48
C ARG A 213 -6.08 -11.48 9.94
N ALA A 214 -5.20 -11.77 8.99
CA ALA A 214 -3.76 -11.77 9.19
C ALA A 214 -3.09 -10.71 8.31
N GLU A 215 -2.24 -9.89 8.92
CA GLU A 215 -1.41 -8.89 8.24
C GLU A 215 0.07 -9.22 8.40
N PHE A 216 0.82 -9.21 7.30
CA PHE A 216 2.26 -9.49 7.31
C PHE A 216 2.95 -8.84 6.10
N VAL A 217 4.28 -8.98 6.05
CA VAL A 217 5.10 -8.54 4.92
C VAL A 217 5.72 -9.76 4.25
N THR A 218 5.52 -9.90 2.95
CA THR A 218 6.04 -11.03 2.16
C THR A 218 7.55 -10.94 1.98
N LYS A 219 8.17 -12.01 1.47
CA LYS A 219 9.59 -12.01 1.08
C LYS A 219 9.96 -10.93 0.07
N TYR A 220 9.01 -10.49 -0.77
CA TYR A 220 9.21 -9.39 -1.73
C TYR A 220 8.90 -8.01 -1.14
N GLN A 221 8.78 -7.90 0.19
CA GLN A 221 8.55 -6.63 0.88
C GLN A 221 7.19 -5.98 0.51
N ASN A 222 6.19 -6.80 0.18
CA ASN A 222 4.82 -6.34 -0.02
C ASN A 222 4.02 -6.57 1.25
N ARG A 223 3.23 -5.56 1.64
CA ARG A 223 2.23 -5.73 2.71
C ARG A 223 1.12 -6.63 2.18
N CYS A 224 0.76 -7.64 2.95
CA CYS A 224 -0.28 -8.60 2.61
C CYS A 224 -1.36 -8.59 3.68
N ILE A 225 -2.61 -8.72 3.24
CA ILE A 225 -3.76 -8.99 4.08
C ILE A 225 -4.38 -10.27 3.55
N VAL A 226 -4.57 -11.25 4.42
CA VAL A 226 -5.36 -12.45 4.15
C VAL A 226 -6.43 -12.58 5.21
N GLU A 227 -7.57 -13.11 4.81
CA GLU A 227 -8.74 -13.25 5.66
C GLU A 227 -9.27 -14.68 5.55
N GLY A 228 -9.77 -15.20 6.66
CA GLY A 228 -10.34 -16.54 6.74
C GLY A 228 -11.49 -16.56 7.73
N THR A 229 -12.52 -17.35 7.43
CA THR A 229 -13.66 -17.55 8.34
C THR A 229 -13.62 -18.93 8.96
N TYR A 230 -14.09 -19.04 10.20
CA TYR A 230 -14.23 -20.31 10.89
C TYR A 230 -15.51 -20.34 11.72
N ARG A 231 -16.29 -21.42 11.61
CA ARG A 231 -17.51 -21.63 12.42
C ARG A 231 -17.15 -22.38 13.70
N ILE A 232 -17.20 -21.70 14.84
CA ILE A 232 -16.96 -22.29 16.15
C ILE A 232 -18.29 -22.88 16.66
N LYS A 233 -18.32 -24.20 16.85
CA LYS A 233 -19.45 -24.91 17.46
C LYS A 233 -19.01 -25.71 18.69
N ALA A 234 -19.50 -25.33 19.86
CA ALA A 234 -19.19 -26.01 21.12
C ALA A 234 -20.28 -25.77 22.18
N SER A 235 -20.40 -26.70 23.11
CA SER A 235 -21.30 -26.63 24.27
C SER A 235 -20.59 -27.21 25.49
N ASN A 236 -20.77 -26.60 26.66
CA ASN A 236 -20.23 -27.08 27.94
C ASN A 236 -21.31 -27.70 28.83
#